data_AF-A0A3R7LK09-F1
#
_entry.id   AF-A0A3R7LK09-F1
#
_cell.length_a   1.000
_cell.length_b   1.000
_cell.length_c   1.000
_cell.angle_alpha   90.00
_cell.angle_beta   90.00
_cell.angle_gamma   90.00
#
_symmetry.space_group_name_H-M   'P 1'
#
loop_
_entity.id
_entity.type
_entity.pdbx_description
1 polymer ?
#
loop_
_entity_poly.entity_id
_entity_poly.type
_entity_poly.pdbx_seq_one_letter_code
_entity_poly.pdbx_strand_id
1 'polypeptide(L)'
;MFRNLLTRLFNDDPHPRPLASPDAEVAIAALLVRVARADDIYDQAERQRIDRILARRRGLTLEEAAERRAAAEMIEAEAPDTVRFTREVKERIALEDRVDVIGSMWETAYADSKRAADEETLIRLVAGLLGVPDRDSALARQKVLQDLGISED
;
A
#
# COMPACT_ATOMS: atom_id res chain seq x y z
N MET A 1 -0.69 -10.68 17.97
CA MET A 1 0.26 -10.24 16.91
C MET A 1 0.07 -8.76 16.58
N PHE A 2 -1.14 -8.30 16.25
CA PHE A 2 -1.47 -6.89 15.95
C PHE A 2 -0.82 -5.82 16.86
N ARG A 3 -1.05 -5.88 18.18
CA ARG A 3 -0.45 -4.93 19.15
C ARG A 3 1.08 -4.84 19.06
N ASN A 4 1.77 -5.96 18.83
CA ASN A 4 3.22 -5.96 18.68
C ASN A 4 3.67 -5.28 17.39
N LEU A 5 2.88 -5.37 16.31
CA LEU A 5 3.19 -4.71 15.04
C LEU A 5 2.99 -3.20 15.14
N LEU A 6 1.91 -2.73 15.75
CA LEU A 6 1.71 -1.30 16.03
C LEU A 6 2.85 -0.72 16.87
N THR A 7 3.24 -1.42 17.94
CA THR A 7 4.38 -1.00 18.77
C THR A 7 5.68 -0.97 17.96
N ARG A 8 5.91 -1.92 17.05
CA ARG A 8 7.10 -1.90 16.18
C ARG A 8 7.06 -0.77 15.16
N LEU A 9 5.90 -0.44 14.62
CA LEU A 9 5.71 0.61 13.61
C LEU A 9 5.76 2.01 14.21
N PHE A 10 5.23 2.21 15.41
CA PHE A 10 4.99 3.56 15.97
C PHE A 10 5.80 3.89 17.22
N ASN A 11 6.67 2.98 17.69
CA ASN A 11 7.68 3.37 18.68
C ASN A 11 8.78 4.19 18.01
N ASP A 12 9.15 5.30 18.65
CA ASP A 12 10.29 6.15 18.29
C ASP A 12 11.62 5.43 18.64
N ASP A 13 11.92 4.36 17.92
CA ASP A 13 13.22 3.69 17.99
C ASP A 13 14.22 4.45 17.09
N PRO A 14 15.37 4.94 17.63
CA PRO A 14 16.37 5.63 16.83
C PRO A 14 17.02 4.74 15.76
N HIS A 15 16.93 3.42 15.88
CA HIS A 15 17.44 2.45 14.90
C HIS A 15 16.39 1.37 14.60
N PRO A 16 15.36 1.69 13.80
CA PRO A 16 14.29 0.76 13.51
C PRO A 16 14.84 -0.50 12.83
N ARG A 17 14.50 -1.66 13.39
CA ARG A 17 14.86 -2.94 12.78
C ARG A 17 13.90 -3.25 11.62
N PRO A 18 14.39 -3.88 10.55
CA PRO A 18 13.52 -4.37 9.48
C PRO A 18 12.39 -5.23 10.05
N LEU A 19 11.19 -5.07 9.49
CA LEU A 19 10.08 -5.94 9.85
C LEU A 19 10.30 -7.34 9.29
N ALA A 20 9.79 -8.34 10.00
CA ALA A 20 9.67 -9.67 9.42
C ALA A 20 8.74 -9.58 8.19
N SER A 21 9.00 -10.42 7.18
CA SER A 21 8.22 -10.39 5.92
C SER A 21 6.70 -10.34 6.13
N PRO A 22 6.07 -11.14 7.02
CA PRO A 22 4.63 -11.04 7.25
C PRO A 22 4.15 -9.69 7.80
N ASP A 23 4.93 -9.08 8.69
CA ASP A 23 4.60 -7.80 9.30
C ASP A 23 4.76 -6.64 8.30
N ALA A 24 5.81 -6.71 7.47
CA ALA A 24 6.03 -5.77 6.38
C ALA A 24 4.84 -5.78 5.40
N GLU A 25 4.32 -6.97 5.08
CA GLU A 25 3.16 -7.10 4.20
C GLU A 25 1.89 -6.51 4.77
N VAL A 26 1.65 -6.65 6.08
CA VAL A 26 0.48 -6.02 6.71
C VAL A 26 0.64 -4.50 6.73
N ALA A 27 1.86 -3.99 6.93
CA ALA A 27 2.15 -2.56 6.86
C ALA A 27 1.96 -1.98 5.44
N ILE A 28 2.41 -2.71 4.41
CA ILE A 28 2.17 -2.37 3.00
C ILE A 28 0.68 -2.41 2.68
N ALA A 29 -0.03 -3.46 3.12
CA ALA A 29 -1.47 -3.57 2.95
C ALA A 29 -2.21 -2.39 3.60
N ALA A 30 -1.75 -1.89 4.74
CA ALA A 30 -2.33 -0.72 5.39
C ALA A 30 -2.12 0.57 4.58
N LEU A 31 -0.98 0.72 3.88
CA LEU A 31 -0.82 1.81 2.91
C LEU A 31 -1.77 1.66 1.71
N LEU A 32 -2.02 0.44 1.21
CA LEU A 32 -3.00 0.19 0.15
C LEU A 32 -4.43 0.56 0.59
N VAL A 33 -4.80 0.19 1.82
CA VAL A 33 -6.10 0.57 2.42
C VAL A 33 -6.21 2.09 2.53
N ARG A 34 -5.13 2.77 2.94
CA ARG A 34 -5.12 4.24 3.02
C ARG A 34 -5.31 4.89 1.65
N VAL A 35 -4.68 4.34 0.61
CA VAL A 35 -4.86 4.82 -0.77
C VAL A 35 -6.31 4.63 -1.22
N ALA A 36 -6.88 3.44 -1.02
CA ALA A 36 -8.27 3.14 -1.37
C ALA A 36 -9.33 3.90 -0.53
N ARG A 37 -8.91 4.64 0.50
CA ARG A 37 -9.75 5.50 1.34
C ARG A 37 -9.62 6.98 1.00
N ALA A 38 -8.78 7.34 0.02
CA ALA A 38 -8.45 8.74 -0.27
C ALA A 38 -9.66 9.59 -0.63
N ASP A 39 -10.68 9.00 -1.26
CA ASP A 39 -11.92 9.67 -1.69
C ASP A 39 -13.10 9.49 -0.70
N ASP A 40 -12.84 8.98 0.51
CA ASP A 40 -13.82 8.60 1.53
C ASP A 40 -14.82 7.50 1.11
N ILE A 41 -14.64 6.81 -0.04
CA ILE A 41 -15.53 5.74 -0.49
C ILE A 41 -14.85 4.38 -0.45
N TYR A 42 -14.81 3.81 0.76
CA TYR A 42 -14.25 2.48 0.99
C TYR A 42 -15.33 1.40 1.16
N ASP A 43 -15.68 0.74 0.05
CA ASP A 43 -16.76 -0.24 -0.02
C ASP A 43 -16.27 -1.70 -0.18
N GLN A 44 -17.20 -2.63 -0.43
CA GLN A 44 -16.87 -4.05 -0.62
C GLN A 44 -16.04 -4.30 -1.90
N ALA A 45 -16.20 -3.48 -2.94
CA ALA A 45 -15.41 -3.62 -4.15
C ALA A 45 -13.95 -3.25 -3.88
N GLU A 46 -13.68 -2.18 -3.13
CA GLU A 46 -12.32 -1.80 -2.72
C GLU A 46 -11.64 -2.91 -1.90
N ARG A 47 -12.38 -3.48 -0.94
CA ARG A 47 -11.89 -4.60 -0.13
C ARG A 47 -11.47 -5.79 -0.99
N GLN A 48 -12.33 -6.21 -1.92
CA GLN A 48 -12.03 -7.33 -2.81
C GLN A 48 -10.86 -7.04 -3.76
N ARG A 49 -10.65 -5.79 -4.17
CA ARG A 49 -9.50 -5.39 -4.98
C ARG A 49 -8.21 -5.55 -4.21
N ILE A 50 -8.16 -5.00 -2.99
CA ILE A 50 -7.01 -5.16 -2.09
C ILE A 50 -6.74 -6.65 -1.83
N ASP A 51 -7.78 -7.45 -1.58
CA ASP A 51 -7.61 -8.91 -1.37
C ASP A 51 -6.95 -9.59 -2.59
N ARG A 52 -7.34 -9.24 -3.83
CA ARG A 52 -6.72 -9.78 -5.05
C ARG A 52 -5.27 -9.33 -5.22
N ILE A 53 -4.96 -8.08 -4.92
CA ILE A 53 -3.60 -7.53 -5.00
C ILE A 53 -2.70 -8.26 -3.98
N LEU A 54 -3.16 -8.39 -2.73
CA LEU A 54 -2.43 -9.10 -1.68
C LEU A 54 -2.23 -10.58 -2.03
N ALA A 55 -3.25 -11.24 -2.56
CA ALA A 55 -3.17 -12.62 -3.03
C ALA A 55 -2.09 -12.79 -4.12
N ARG A 56 -2.05 -11.89 -5.11
CA ARG A 56 -1.05 -11.93 -6.19
C ARG A 56 0.37 -11.65 -5.70
N ARG A 57 0.56 -10.64 -4.85
CA ARG A 57 1.89 -10.25 -4.34
C ARG A 57 2.59 -11.37 -3.57
N ARG A 58 1.83 -12.19 -2.84
CA ARG A 58 2.37 -13.19 -1.90
C ARG A 58 1.91 -14.62 -2.15
N GLY A 59 1.22 -14.87 -3.25
CA GLY A 59 0.71 -16.21 -3.59
C GLY A 59 -0.28 -16.74 -2.55
N LEU A 60 -1.10 -15.86 -1.98
CA LEU A 60 -2.04 -16.20 -0.91
C LEU A 60 -3.39 -16.65 -1.47
N THR A 61 -4.13 -17.41 -0.68
CA THR A 61 -5.56 -17.59 -0.93
C THR A 61 -6.32 -16.28 -0.67
N LEU A 62 -7.52 -16.14 -1.24
CA LEU A 62 -8.36 -14.96 -1.01
C LEU A 62 -8.80 -14.83 0.47
N GLU A 63 -8.93 -15.95 1.18
CA GLU A 63 -9.25 -15.94 2.62
C GLU A 63 -8.08 -15.38 3.43
N GLU A 64 -6.87 -15.87 3.19
CA GLU A 64 -5.65 -15.35 3.82
C GLU A 64 -5.36 -13.88 3.45
N ALA A 65 -5.74 -13.46 2.24
CA ALA A 65 -5.65 -12.06 1.83
C ALA A 65 -6.66 -11.19 2.58
N ALA A 66 -7.90 -11.66 2.72
CA ALA A 66 -8.95 -10.96 3.47
C ALA A 66 -8.60 -10.82 4.97
N GLU A 67 -7.97 -11.83 5.57
CA GLU A 67 -7.46 -11.73 6.94
C GLU A 67 -6.35 -10.67 7.07
N ARG A 68 -5.42 -10.63 6.11
CA ARG A 68 -4.35 -9.60 6.07
C ARG A 68 -4.92 -8.21 5.84
N ARG A 69 -5.89 -8.06 4.94
CA ARG A 69 -6.61 -6.79 4.74
C ARG A 69 -7.30 -6.35 6.02
N ALA A 70 -7.99 -7.24 6.73
CA ALA A 70 -8.65 -6.89 7.99
C ALA A 70 -7.65 -6.41 9.04
N ALA A 71 -6.48 -7.05 9.16
CA ALA A 71 -5.41 -6.58 10.04
C ALA A 71 -4.88 -5.20 9.59
N ALA A 72 -4.71 -5.01 8.28
CA ALA A 72 -4.26 -3.75 7.70
C ALA A 72 -5.24 -2.60 7.93
N GLU A 73 -6.55 -2.85 7.83
CA GLU A 73 -7.60 -1.87 8.15
C GLU A 73 -7.52 -1.40 9.61
N MET A 74 -7.25 -2.32 10.53
CA MET A 74 -7.06 -1.98 11.94
C MET A 74 -5.80 -1.13 12.14
N ILE A 75 -4.71 -1.42 11.42
CA ILE A 75 -3.48 -0.61 11.50
C ILE A 75 -3.73 0.77 10.94
N GLU A 76 -4.36 0.85 9.77
CA GLU A 76 -4.63 2.12 9.08
C GLU A 76 -5.48 3.05 9.96
N ALA A 77 -6.49 2.50 10.64
CA ALA A 77 -7.36 3.25 11.55
C ALA A 77 -6.63 3.79 12.80
N GLU A 78 -5.57 3.13 13.25
CA GLU A 78 -4.75 3.59 14.39
C GLU A 78 -3.49 4.36 13.95
N ALA A 79 -3.19 4.37 12.65
CA ALA A 79 -1.98 4.96 12.12
C ALA A 79 -2.04 6.50 12.18
N PRO A 80 -0.89 7.16 12.38
CA PRO A 80 -0.80 8.62 12.31
C PRO A 80 -1.07 9.12 10.88
N ASP A 81 -0.86 10.42 10.63
CA ASP A 81 -0.97 11.00 9.29
C ASP A 81 -0.11 10.25 8.24
N THR A 82 -0.44 10.43 6.96
CA THR A 82 0.24 9.75 5.84
C THR A 82 1.74 9.97 5.86
N VAL A 83 2.22 11.16 6.18
CA VAL A 83 3.66 11.46 6.18
C VAL A 83 4.38 10.64 7.23
N ARG A 84 3.89 10.65 8.47
CA ARG A 84 4.50 9.86 9.55
C ARG A 84 4.38 8.37 9.26
N PHE A 85 3.19 7.89 8.91
CA PHE A 85 2.98 6.45 8.69
C PHE A 85 3.86 5.90 7.55
N THR A 86 3.90 6.57 6.40
CA THR A 86 4.72 6.10 5.27
C THR A 86 6.21 6.12 5.59
N ARG A 87 6.69 7.10 6.38
CA ARG A 87 8.09 7.11 6.86
C ARG A 87 8.38 5.91 7.76
N GLU A 88 7.51 5.60 8.71
CA GLU A 88 7.70 4.42 9.57
C GLU A 88 7.76 3.12 8.76
N VAL A 89 6.94 2.99 7.72
CA VAL A 89 6.98 1.85 6.81
C VAL A 89 8.28 1.82 6.01
N LYS A 90 8.69 2.96 5.42
CA LYS A 90 9.93 3.09 4.64
C LYS A 90 11.15 2.58 5.39
N GLU A 91 11.31 2.99 6.65
CA GLU A 91 12.48 2.63 7.46
C GLU A 91 12.55 1.13 7.78
N ARG A 92 11.47 0.39 7.54
CA ARG A 92 11.30 -1.01 7.93
C ARG A 92 11.14 -1.99 6.77
N ILE A 93 11.01 -1.49 5.53
CA ILE A 93 10.94 -2.29 4.30
C ILE A 93 12.18 -2.10 3.44
N ALA A 94 12.57 -3.17 2.73
CA ALA A 94 13.71 -3.14 1.82
C ALA A 94 13.49 -2.16 0.67
N LEU A 95 14.57 -1.54 0.18
CA LEU A 95 14.50 -0.58 -0.91
C LEU A 95 13.98 -1.20 -2.21
N GLU A 96 14.40 -2.43 -2.50
CA GLU A 96 13.99 -3.21 -3.67
C GLU A 96 12.48 -3.46 -3.73
N ASP A 97 11.81 -3.60 -2.59
CA ASP A 97 10.36 -3.84 -2.53
C ASP A 97 9.53 -2.58 -2.83
N ARG A 98 10.11 -1.38 -2.71
CA ARG A 98 9.34 -0.12 -2.70
C ARG A 98 8.71 0.20 -4.05
N VAL A 99 9.39 -0.11 -5.14
CA VAL A 99 8.84 0.11 -6.50
C VAL A 99 7.64 -0.80 -6.74
N ASP A 100 7.74 -2.07 -6.33
CA ASP A 100 6.63 -3.01 -6.43
C ASP A 100 5.45 -2.60 -5.55
N VAL A 101 5.70 -2.05 -4.36
CA VAL A 101 4.65 -1.44 -3.51
C VAL A 101 3.91 -0.33 -4.24
N ILE A 102 4.64 0.59 -4.88
CA ILE A 102 4.03 1.67 -5.68
C ILE A 102 3.24 1.13 -6.87
N GLY A 103 3.74 0.10 -7.55
CA GLY A 103 2.99 -0.59 -8.60
C GLY A 103 1.64 -1.12 -8.12
N SER A 104 1.61 -1.78 -6.97
CA SER A 104 0.34 -2.24 -6.39
C SER A 104 -0.60 -1.12 -5.97
N MET A 105 -0.08 0.05 -5.56
CA MET A 105 -0.93 1.21 -5.30
C MET A 105 -1.56 1.74 -6.59
N TRP A 106 -0.80 1.81 -7.69
CA TRP A 106 -1.34 2.17 -9.00
C TRP A 106 -2.40 1.16 -9.46
N GLU A 107 -2.19 -0.14 -9.22
CA GLU A 107 -3.20 -1.17 -9.53
C GLU A 107 -4.49 -0.94 -8.72
N THR A 108 -4.38 -0.55 -7.45
CA THR A 108 -5.55 -0.16 -6.63
C THR A 108 -6.28 1.03 -7.26
N ALA A 109 -5.57 2.09 -7.64
CA ALA A 109 -6.20 3.31 -8.16
C ALA A 109 -6.85 3.15 -9.54
N TYR A 110 -6.26 2.31 -10.41
CA TYR A 110 -6.80 2.06 -11.75
C TYR A 110 -7.75 0.87 -11.84
N ALA A 111 -8.02 0.19 -10.73
CA ALA A 111 -8.99 -0.89 -10.71
C ALA A 111 -10.42 -0.40 -11.05
N ASP A 112 -10.69 0.90 -10.94
CA ASP A 112 -11.91 1.55 -11.43
C ASP A 112 -11.60 2.92 -12.05
N SER A 113 -12.01 3.10 -13.31
CA SER A 113 -11.78 4.29 -14.14
C SER A 113 -12.27 5.64 -13.57
N LYS A 114 -12.97 5.67 -12.42
CA LYS A 114 -13.71 6.85 -11.94
C LYS A 114 -13.12 7.57 -10.73
N ARG A 115 -12.19 6.97 -9.98
CA ARG A 115 -11.73 7.49 -8.67
C ARG A 115 -10.26 7.89 -8.59
N ALA A 116 -9.56 7.82 -9.71
CA ALA A 116 -8.11 7.92 -9.70
C ALA A 116 -7.56 9.25 -9.15
N ALA A 117 -8.16 10.42 -9.40
CA ALA A 117 -7.47 11.71 -9.16
C ALA A 117 -6.91 11.92 -7.73
N ASP A 118 -7.69 11.63 -6.70
CA ASP A 118 -7.26 11.77 -5.30
C ASP A 118 -6.27 10.66 -4.91
N GLU A 119 -6.53 9.43 -5.37
CA GLU A 119 -5.66 8.28 -5.18
C GLU A 119 -4.30 8.50 -5.84
N GLU A 120 -4.25 8.96 -7.09
CA GLU A 120 -3.01 9.24 -7.82
C GLU A 120 -2.17 10.31 -7.10
N THR A 121 -2.84 11.33 -6.57
CA THR A 121 -2.17 12.40 -5.81
C THR A 121 -1.54 11.83 -4.54
N LEU A 122 -2.28 10.97 -3.82
CA LEU A 122 -1.77 10.28 -2.66
C LEU A 122 -0.64 9.29 -3.00
N ILE A 123 -0.72 8.57 -4.13
CA ILE A 123 0.32 7.66 -4.58
C ILE A 123 1.61 8.41 -4.90
N ARG A 124 1.52 9.55 -5.58
CA ARG A 124 2.69 10.41 -5.85
C ARG A 124 3.35 10.89 -4.55
N LEU A 125 2.55 11.30 -3.57
CA LEU A 125 3.06 11.65 -2.23
C LEU A 125 3.76 10.46 -1.56
N VAL A 126 3.11 9.29 -1.54
CA VAL A 126 3.63 8.08 -0.90
C VAL A 126 4.90 7.59 -1.60
N ALA A 127 5.00 7.66 -2.92
CA ALA A 127 6.22 7.34 -3.68
C ALA A 127 7.40 8.20 -3.25
N GLY A 128 7.22 9.53 -3.18
CA GLY A 128 8.26 10.44 -2.69
C GLY A 128 8.67 10.13 -1.25
N LEU A 129 7.70 9.83 -0.38
CA LEU A 129 7.96 9.48 1.03
C LEU A 129 8.69 8.15 1.20
N LEU A 130 8.38 7.14 0.38
CA LEU A 130 9.09 5.85 0.31
C LEU A 130 10.48 5.98 -0.34
N GLY A 131 10.78 7.13 -0.94
CA GLY A 131 12.05 7.37 -1.64
C GLY A 131 12.11 6.67 -2.99
N VAL A 132 10.97 6.43 -3.62
CA VAL A 132 10.87 5.96 -5.00
C VAL A 132 10.96 7.18 -5.92
N PRO A 133 11.92 7.25 -6.85
CA PRO A 133 12.01 8.35 -7.80
C PRO A 133 10.74 8.48 -8.65
N ASP A 134 10.34 9.72 -8.97
CA ASP A 134 9.15 9.99 -9.79
C ASP A 134 9.15 9.23 -11.12
N ARG A 135 10.34 9.12 -11.75
CA ARG A 135 10.53 8.35 -12.97
C ARG A 135 10.15 6.88 -12.79
N ASP A 136 10.57 6.26 -11.69
CA ASP A 136 10.34 4.84 -11.45
C ASP A 136 8.87 4.59 -11.05
N SER A 137 8.26 5.53 -10.32
CA SER A 137 6.82 5.54 -10.07
C SER A 137 6.02 5.66 -11.38
N ALA A 138 6.44 6.53 -12.31
CA ALA A 138 5.81 6.68 -13.62
C ALA A 138 5.95 5.42 -14.50
N LEU A 139 7.11 4.75 -14.46
CA LEU A 139 7.31 3.48 -15.15
C LEU A 139 6.43 2.37 -14.56
N ALA A 140 6.32 2.30 -13.23
CA ALA A 140 5.42 1.35 -12.56
C ALA A 140 3.95 1.59 -12.94
N ARG A 141 3.53 2.86 -12.99
CA ARG A 141 2.21 3.28 -13.48
C ARG A 141 1.96 2.82 -14.91
N GLN A 142 2.87 3.11 -15.84
CA GLN A 142 2.73 2.71 -17.25
C GLN A 142 2.60 1.19 -17.39
N LYS A 143 3.40 0.44 -16.63
CA LYS A 143 3.30 -1.03 -16.60
C LYS A 143 1.91 -1.48 -16.14
N VAL A 144 1.38 -0.91 -15.07
CA VAL A 144 0.03 -1.24 -14.57
C VAL A 144 -1.04 -0.92 -15.60
N LEU A 145 -0.98 0.25 -16.24
CA LEU A 145 -1.93 0.63 -17.29
C LEU A 145 -1.90 -0.36 -18.47
N GLN A 146 -0.71 -0.79 -18.89
CA GLN A 146 -0.54 -1.83 -19.92
C GLN A 146 -1.13 -3.17 -19.46
N ASP A 147 -0.82 -3.61 -18.24
CA ASP A 147 -1.30 -4.89 -17.68
C ASP A 147 -2.84 -4.89 -17.51
N LEU A 148 -3.45 -3.73 -17.26
CA LEU A 148 -4.91 -3.54 -17.17
C LEU A 148 -5.58 -3.24 -18.53
N GLY A 149 -4.81 -3.02 -19.59
CA GLY A 149 -5.34 -2.66 -20.92
C GLY A 149 -5.97 -1.28 -21.01
N ILE A 150 -5.57 -0.34 -20.14
CA ILE A 150 -6.06 1.04 -20.10
C ILE A 150 -5.15 1.90 -21.00
N SER A 151 -5.74 2.64 -21.94
CA SER A 151 -5.01 3.59 -22.78
C SER A 151 -4.94 4.96 -22.09
N GLU A 152 -3.77 5.60 -22.07
CA GLU A 152 -3.64 7.01 -21.69
C GLU A 152 -4.13 7.85 -22.87
N ASP A 153 -5.39 8.30 -22.83
CA ASP A 153 -5.94 9.31 -23.75
C ASP A 153 -5.50 10.74 -23.36
#